data_AF-A0A7C3SGQ9-F1
#
_entry.id   AF-A0A7C3SGQ9-F1
#
_cell.length_a   1.000
_cell.length_b   1.000
_cell.length_c   1.000
_cell.angle_alpha   90.00
_cell.angle_beta   90.00
_cell.angle_gamma   90.00
#
_symmetry.space_group_name_H-M   'P 1'
#
loop_
_entity.id
_entity.type
_entity.pdbx_description
1 polymer ?
#
loop_
_entity_poly.entity_id
_entity_poly.type
_entity_poly.pdbx_seq_one_letter_code
_entity_poly.pdbx_strand_id
1 'polypeptide(L)'
;MSDSSSSFRLLVGFPIGKPPPNGSPQLCQPVRTRSGAEVFLGGGYPPDRLPLSVVSERSLALTRRRSPAGGDRSKGSVWQGGSAGWQTMIISWNWLKQYVLLDMPVEDLCYRLMMAGFNHEGTAEVDGDLAIDLEITSNRPDCLSHLGIAREVGALYGRPIRLPEARPPEGSTPVDALVQVRIECPDLCFRYIARVIRGVRIGPSPAWLARRLRTVGITPINNVVDVSNYVLMECGQPLHTFDFAKIRGRAIVVRRPKPGETIEAINHQVYSLQPDMCLICDAERPVAIGGVVGGAGKQIPAAASTPGGGAGG
;
A
#
# COMPACT_ATOMS: atom_id res chain seq x y z
N MET A 1 2.32 -33.13 22.65
CA MET A 1 1.90 -33.44 21.28
C MET A 1 1.95 -32.16 20.48
N SER A 2 2.94 -32.12 19.60
CA SER A 2 3.34 -31.00 18.75
C SER A 2 2.36 -30.80 17.61
N ASP A 3 1.73 -29.62 17.54
CA ASP A 3 1.18 -29.12 16.29
C ASP A 3 1.77 -27.72 16.05
N SER A 4 3.06 -27.72 15.69
CA SER A 4 3.83 -26.55 15.27
C SER A 4 3.56 -26.22 13.80
N SER A 5 2.28 -26.16 13.41
CA SER A 5 1.89 -25.53 12.16
C SER A 5 2.17 -24.03 12.28
N SER A 6 3.09 -23.55 11.47
CA SER A 6 3.68 -22.21 11.46
C SER A 6 2.63 -21.11 11.30
N SER A 7 2.03 -20.68 12.42
CA SER A 7 1.10 -19.57 12.46
C SER A 7 1.87 -18.26 12.25
N PHE A 8 1.80 -17.71 11.03
CA PHE A 8 2.45 -16.45 10.71
C PHE A 8 1.80 -15.34 11.54
N ARG A 9 2.65 -14.47 12.10
CA ARG A 9 2.24 -13.37 12.96
C ARG A 9 2.61 -12.08 12.25
N LEU A 10 1.60 -11.30 11.88
CA LEU A 10 1.80 -10.08 11.09
C LEU A 10 1.91 -8.88 12.03
N LEU A 11 2.96 -8.08 11.92
CA LEU A 11 2.96 -6.73 12.47
C LEU A 11 2.74 -5.73 11.34
N VAL A 12 1.63 -4.99 11.39
CA VAL A 12 1.35 -3.89 10.45
C VAL A 12 1.77 -2.58 11.09
N GLY A 13 2.71 -1.86 10.48
CA GLY A 13 3.27 -0.61 11.00
C GLY A 13 3.11 0.58 10.05
N PHE A 14 2.84 1.79 10.56
CA PHE A 14 2.76 2.99 9.71
C PHE A 14 3.31 4.26 10.37
N PRO A 15 4.35 4.91 9.80
CA PRO A 15 4.79 6.23 10.24
C PRO A 15 3.92 7.35 9.66
N ILE A 16 3.45 8.27 10.50
CA ILE A 16 2.70 9.45 10.07
C ILE A 16 3.57 10.68 10.18
N GLY A 17 3.68 11.45 9.10
CA GLY A 17 4.37 12.74 9.11
C GLY A 17 3.69 13.76 10.02
N LYS A 18 4.41 14.81 10.40
CA LYS A 18 3.87 15.90 11.23
C LYS A 18 2.70 16.59 10.49
N PRO A 19 1.56 16.88 11.15
CA PRO A 19 0.51 17.68 10.56
C PRO A 19 1.02 19.11 10.25
N PRO A 20 0.48 19.78 9.21
CA PRO A 20 0.85 21.15 8.91
C PRO A 20 0.53 22.08 10.10
N PRO A 21 1.33 23.13 10.35
CA PRO A 21 1.24 23.95 11.55
C PRO A 21 -0.07 24.75 11.71
N ASN A 22 -0.90 24.86 10.66
CA ASN A 22 -2.00 25.84 10.62
C ASN A 22 -3.39 25.31 11.00
N GLY A 23 -3.51 24.11 11.57
CA GLY A 23 -4.79 23.64 12.13
C GLY A 23 -5.95 23.55 11.13
N SER A 24 -5.66 23.43 9.83
CA SER A 24 -6.68 23.20 8.79
C SER A 24 -7.51 21.97 9.17
N PRO A 25 -8.85 22.04 9.13
CA PRO A 25 -9.69 20.89 9.45
C PRO A 25 -9.33 19.77 8.49
N GLN A 26 -8.77 18.68 9.03
CA GLN A 26 -8.66 17.45 8.27
C GLN A 26 -10.08 17.01 7.92
N LEU A 27 -10.32 16.61 6.65
CA LEU A 27 -11.52 15.87 6.23
C LEU A 27 -11.62 14.46 6.90
N CYS A 28 -10.85 14.23 7.96
CA CYS A 28 -10.74 13.00 8.71
C CYS A 28 -11.19 13.27 10.15
N GLN A 29 -12.49 13.12 10.39
CA GLN A 29 -13.02 13.08 11.75
C GLN A 29 -12.57 11.76 12.42
N PRO A 30 -12.06 11.78 13.66
CA PRO A 30 -11.73 10.58 14.40
C PRO A 30 -13.00 9.78 14.71
N VAL A 31 -13.02 8.48 14.36
CA VAL A 31 -14.00 7.55 14.93
C VAL A 31 -13.41 6.97 16.20
N ARG A 32 -13.89 7.43 17.36
CA ARG A 32 -13.53 6.86 18.67
C ARG A 32 -14.07 5.44 18.79
N THR A 33 -13.18 4.46 18.92
CA THR A 33 -13.58 3.13 19.41
C THR A 33 -13.55 3.11 20.93
N ARG A 34 -14.39 2.27 21.56
CA ARG A 34 -14.54 2.18 23.03
C ARG A 34 -13.26 1.77 23.78
N SER A 35 -12.18 1.40 23.09
CA SER A 35 -10.86 1.08 23.64
C SER A 35 -9.86 2.24 23.60
N GLY A 36 -10.27 3.44 23.16
CA GLY A 36 -9.39 4.61 23.05
C GLY A 36 -8.49 4.62 21.81
N ALA A 37 -8.64 3.64 20.90
CA ALA A 37 -7.98 3.65 19.60
C ALA A 37 -8.76 4.51 18.61
N GLU A 38 -8.13 5.56 18.09
CA GLU A 38 -8.65 6.41 17.01
C GLU A 38 -8.14 5.89 15.65
N VAL A 39 -9.06 5.54 14.76
CA VAL A 39 -8.76 5.17 13.37
C VAL A 39 -8.82 6.42 12.50
N PHE A 40 -7.75 6.69 11.76
CA PHE A 40 -7.68 7.79 10.80
C PHE A 40 -7.36 7.22 9.42
N LEU A 41 -8.11 7.68 8.42
CA LEU A 41 -7.92 7.33 7.01
C LEU A 41 -7.16 8.47 6.33
N GLY A 42 -5.90 8.26 5.96
CA GLY A 42 -5.12 9.21 5.16
C GLY A 42 -4.00 9.88 5.94
N GLY A 43 -2.77 9.73 5.43
CA GLY A 43 -1.59 10.43 5.90
C GLY A 43 -0.91 11.12 4.72
N GLY A 44 -0.87 12.46 4.75
CA GLY A 44 -0.11 13.24 3.78
C GLY A 44 1.39 13.12 4.04
N TYR A 45 2.14 12.67 3.03
CA TYR A 45 3.56 12.95 2.93
C TYR A 45 3.75 14.30 2.24
N PRO A 46 4.82 15.05 2.54
CA PRO A 46 5.20 16.18 1.71
C PRO A 46 5.47 15.70 0.27
N PRO A 47 5.12 16.49 -0.76
CA PRO A 47 5.02 16.05 -2.16
C PRO A 47 6.34 15.54 -2.76
N ASP A 48 7.48 15.86 -2.16
CA ASP A 48 8.83 15.45 -2.55
C ASP A 48 9.29 14.12 -1.93
N ARG A 49 8.50 13.52 -1.01
CA ARG A 49 8.87 12.30 -0.27
C ARG A 49 7.75 11.26 -0.21
N LEU A 50 6.90 11.19 -1.23
CA LEU A 50 5.94 10.10 -1.35
C LEU A 50 6.69 8.77 -1.46
N PRO A 51 6.47 7.84 -0.53
CA PRO A 51 7.18 6.58 -0.56
C PRO A 51 6.65 5.66 -1.67
N LEU A 52 7.52 5.32 -2.62
CA LEU A 52 7.31 4.28 -3.65
C LEU A 52 7.18 2.84 -3.08
N SER A 53 6.87 2.67 -1.79
CA SER A 53 7.31 1.50 -1.04
C SER A 53 6.27 0.43 -0.73
N VAL A 54 5.39 0.08 -1.68
CA VAL A 54 4.86 -1.30 -1.72
C VAL A 54 4.69 -1.84 -3.15
N VAL A 55 5.17 -1.15 -4.18
CA VAL A 55 5.30 -1.81 -5.49
C VAL A 55 6.63 -2.53 -5.48
N SER A 56 6.63 -3.87 -5.44
CA SER A 56 7.89 -4.61 -5.58
C SER A 56 8.64 -4.09 -6.81
N GLU A 57 9.93 -3.81 -6.71
CA GLU A 57 10.72 -3.33 -7.86
C GLU A 57 10.58 -4.28 -9.07
N ARG A 58 10.24 -5.56 -8.84
CA ARG A 58 9.90 -6.52 -9.90
C ARG A 58 8.64 -6.14 -10.70
N SER A 59 7.64 -5.51 -10.09
CA SER A 59 6.44 -5.02 -10.79
C SER A 59 6.74 -3.73 -11.58
N LEU A 60 7.61 -2.85 -11.06
CA LEU A 60 8.07 -1.64 -11.77
C LEU A 60 9.08 -1.94 -12.89
N ALA A 61 9.84 -3.04 -12.79
CA ALA A 61 10.78 -3.45 -13.83
C ALA A 61 10.08 -4.03 -15.07
N LEU A 62 8.89 -4.64 -14.90
CA LEU A 62 8.10 -5.18 -16.01
C LEU A 62 7.43 -4.10 -16.87
N THR A 63 7.23 -2.89 -16.34
CA THR A 63 6.77 -1.71 -17.10
C THR A 63 7.91 -0.95 -17.81
N ARG A 64 9.19 -1.32 -17.58
CA ARG A 64 10.36 -0.61 -18.12
C ARG A 64 11.07 -1.28 -19.31
N ARG A 65 10.38 -2.08 -20.13
CA ARG A 65 10.95 -2.50 -21.42
C ARG A 65 10.55 -1.52 -22.52
N ARG A 66 11.51 -0.70 -22.98
CA ARG A 66 11.39 0.05 -24.24
C ARG A 66 11.25 -0.95 -25.40
N SER A 67 10.21 -0.80 -26.21
CA SER A 67 10.20 -1.38 -27.56
C SER A 67 10.94 -0.42 -28.52
N PRO A 68 11.80 -0.90 -29.43
CA PRO A 68 12.35 -0.07 -30.49
C PRO A 68 11.23 0.32 -31.46
N ALA A 69 11.31 1.53 -32.00
CA ALA A 69 10.35 2.04 -32.98
C ALA A 69 10.28 1.13 -34.22
N GLY A 70 9.05 0.75 -34.60
CA GLY A 70 8.72 0.17 -35.91
C GLY A 70 8.15 -1.26 -35.85
N GLY A 71 6.87 -1.42 -36.20
CA GLY A 71 6.29 -2.71 -36.58
C GLY A 71 4.84 -2.96 -36.14
N ASP A 72 3.94 -2.93 -37.12
CA ASP A 72 2.64 -3.63 -37.25
C ASP A 72 1.64 -3.67 -36.06
N ARG A 73 0.48 -3.01 -36.27
CA ARG A 73 -0.67 -2.93 -35.34
C ARG A 73 -1.64 -4.12 -35.52
N SER A 74 -1.17 -5.33 -35.25
CA SER A 74 -2.04 -6.51 -35.27
C SER A 74 -1.58 -7.63 -34.31
N LYS A 75 -1.53 -7.33 -33.00
CA LYS A 75 -1.52 -8.35 -31.91
C LYS A 75 -1.73 -7.66 -30.56
N GLY A 76 -2.48 -8.32 -29.66
CA GLY A 76 -2.94 -7.79 -28.37
C GLY A 76 -1.88 -7.01 -27.60
N SER A 77 -2.17 -5.74 -27.34
CA SER A 77 -1.24 -4.78 -26.75
C SER A 77 -1.09 -5.01 -25.25
N VAL A 78 0.10 -5.46 -24.84
CA VAL A 78 0.59 -5.28 -23.47
C VAL A 78 0.83 -3.79 -23.27
N TRP A 79 0.11 -3.19 -22.31
CA TRP A 79 0.25 -1.78 -21.95
C TRP A 79 1.67 -1.52 -21.43
N GLN A 80 2.46 -0.76 -22.18
CA GLN A 80 3.75 -0.23 -21.76
C GLN A 80 3.56 1.29 -21.61
N GLY A 81 3.16 1.71 -20.41
CA GLY A 81 2.90 3.12 -20.10
C GLY A 81 4.12 4.00 -20.36
N GLY A 82 3.88 5.22 -20.85
CA GLY A 82 4.91 6.20 -21.14
C GLY A 82 4.58 7.56 -20.55
N SER A 83 5.45 8.05 -19.67
CA SER A 83 6.19 9.32 -19.76
C SER A 83 6.82 9.65 -18.40
N ALA A 84 7.90 10.43 -18.44
CA ALA A 84 8.80 10.64 -17.33
C ALA A 84 8.24 11.63 -16.30
N GLY A 85 8.26 11.25 -15.02
CA GLY A 85 8.36 12.20 -13.91
C GLY A 85 7.10 12.54 -13.11
N TRP A 86 5.90 12.14 -13.55
CA TRP A 86 4.65 12.41 -12.83
C TRP A 86 3.99 11.10 -12.36
N GLN A 87 3.34 11.14 -11.18
CA GLN A 87 2.71 9.96 -10.60
C GLN A 87 1.38 9.70 -11.30
N THR A 88 1.36 8.69 -12.18
CA THR A 88 0.14 8.17 -12.77
C THR A 88 -0.60 7.29 -11.76
N MET A 89 -1.90 7.53 -11.60
CA MET A 89 -2.79 6.76 -10.74
C MET A 89 -3.81 6.04 -11.60
N ILE A 90 -3.72 4.71 -11.63
CA ILE A 90 -4.69 3.87 -12.33
C ILE A 90 -5.83 3.51 -11.38
N ILE A 91 -7.06 3.83 -11.78
CA ILE A 91 -8.28 3.55 -11.04
C ILE A 91 -9.07 2.48 -11.77
N SER A 92 -9.52 1.47 -11.02
CA SER A 92 -10.47 0.46 -11.50
C SER A 92 -11.89 1.00 -11.42
N TRP A 93 -12.61 0.99 -12.54
CA TRP A 93 -14.01 1.40 -12.63
C TRP A 93 -14.93 0.53 -11.76
N ASN A 94 -14.79 -0.80 -11.83
CA ASN A 94 -15.63 -1.70 -11.03
C ASN A 94 -15.30 -1.63 -9.52
N TRP A 95 -14.06 -1.32 -9.15
CA TRP A 95 -13.71 -1.06 -7.77
C TRP A 95 -14.28 0.28 -7.29
N LEU A 96 -14.18 1.33 -8.10
CA LEU A 96 -14.73 2.66 -7.78
C LEU A 96 -16.25 2.61 -7.52
N LYS A 97 -16.99 1.80 -8.29
CA LYS A 97 -18.44 1.54 -8.10
C LYS A 97 -18.82 1.07 -6.70
N GLN A 98 -17.89 0.51 -5.91
CA GLN A 98 -18.19 0.07 -4.55
C GLN A 98 -18.35 1.23 -3.58
N TYR A 99 -17.74 2.37 -3.88
CA TYR A 99 -17.70 3.53 -3.01
C TYR A 99 -18.61 4.65 -3.49
N VAL A 100 -18.88 4.75 -4.79
CA VAL A 100 -19.75 5.78 -5.35
C VAL A 100 -20.57 5.20 -6.50
N LEU A 101 -21.84 5.61 -6.59
CA LEU A 101 -22.69 5.22 -7.72
C LEU A 101 -22.10 5.81 -9.01
N LEU A 102 -21.88 4.97 -10.02
CA LEU A 102 -21.47 5.36 -11.38
C LEU A 102 -22.54 4.86 -12.38
N ASP A 103 -23.47 5.75 -12.72
CA ASP A 103 -24.59 5.54 -13.66
C ASP A 103 -24.43 6.37 -14.95
N MET A 104 -23.29 7.04 -15.09
CA MET A 104 -22.87 7.79 -16.27
C MET A 104 -21.93 6.94 -17.13
N PRO A 105 -21.78 7.27 -18.43
CA PRO A 105 -20.69 6.76 -19.26
C PRO A 105 -19.32 7.09 -18.66
N VAL A 106 -18.31 6.26 -18.94
CA VAL A 106 -16.95 6.45 -18.40
C VAL A 106 -16.31 7.72 -18.95
N GLU A 107 -16.64 8.08 -20.19
CA GLU A 107 -16.17 9.27 -20.89
C GLU A 107 -16.61 10.54 -20.16
N ASP A 108 -17.86 10.59 -19.68
CA ASP A 108 -18.39 11.71 -18.91
C ASP A 108 -17.68 11.86 -17.56
N LEU A 109 -17.37 10.74 -16.90
CA LEU A 109 -16.60 10.75 -15.67
C LEU A 109 -15.20 11.33 -15.90
N CYS A 110 -14.48 10.81 -16.90
CA CYS A 110 -13.13 11.27 -17.24
C CYS A 110 -13.13 12.76 -17.60
N TYR A 111 -14.08 13.22 -18.43
CA TYR A 111 -14.20 14.63 -18.79
C TYR A 111 -14.39 15.53 -17.56
N ARG A 112 -15.26 15.15 -16.61
CA ARG A 112 -15.45 15.95 -15.39
C ARG A 112 -14.24 15.94 -14.47
N LEU A 113 -13.53 14.81 -14.37
CA LEU A 113 -12.27 14.75 -13.62
C LEU A 113 -11.20 15.64 -14.25
N MET A 114 -11.10 15.70 -15.58
CA MET A 114 -10.23 16.66 -16.27
C MET A 114 -10.58 18.11 -15.94
N MET A 115 -11.87 18.46 -15.94
CA MET A 115 -12.32 19.80 -15.54
C MET A 115 -12.02 20.10 -14.06
N ALA A 116 -11.86 19.08 -13.22
CA ALA A 116 -11.47 19.19 -11.82
C ALA A 116 -9.94 19.20 -11.61
N GLY A 117 -9.15 19.12 -12.68
CA GLY A 117 -7.69 19.19 -12.66
C GLY A 117 -6.96 17.85 -12.63
N PHE A 118 -7.62 16.75 -13.01
CA PHE A 118 -7.00 15.43 -13.17
C PHE A 118 -6.85 15.09 -14.65
N ASN A 119 -5.62 15.08 -15.19
CA ASN A 119 -5.45 14.76 -16.61
C ASN A 119 -5.75 13.28 -16.83
N HIS A 120 -6.60 12.98 -17.82
CA HIS A 120 -6.91 11.61 -18.22
C HIS A 120 -5.96 11.18 -19.32
N GLU A 121 -5.02 10.30 -18.99
CA GLU A 121 -4.00 9.81 -19.92
C GLU A 121 -4.54 8.69 -20.83
N GLY A 122 -5.50 7.91 -20.33
CA GLY A 122 -6.15 6.89 -21.14
C GLY A 122 -7.03 5.95 -20.33
N THR A 123 -7.81 5.13 -21.05
CA THR A 123 -8.62 4.05 -20.46
C THR A 123 -8.33 2.76 -21.22
N ALA A 124 -8.14 1.67 -20.49
CA ALA A 124 -7.91 0.35 -21.07
C ALA A 124 -8.76 -0.72 -20.38
N GLU A 125 -9.16 -1.75 -21.12
CA GLU A 125 -9.80 -2.92 -20.53
C GLU A 125 -8.73 -3.91 -20.02
N VAL A 126 -8.83 -4.29 -18.75
CA VAL A 126 -7.91 -5.24 -18.09
C VAL A 126 -8.73 -6.21 -17.26
N ASP A 127 -8.66 -7.50 -17.60
CA ASP A 127 -9.37 -8.59 -16.89
C ASP A 127 -10.89 -8.37 -16.72
N GLY A 128 -11.55 -7.75 -17.71
CA GLY A 128 -12.98 -7.45 -17.67
C GLY A 128 -13.36 -6.24 -16.79
N ASP A 129 -12.40 -5.35 -16.53
CA ASP A 129 -12.58 -4.09 -15.83
C ASP A 129 -11.94 -2.94 -16.62
N LEU A 130 -12.36 -1.70 -16.37
CA LEU A 130 -11.77 -0.52 -16.99
C LEU A 130 -10.72 0.08 -16.04
N ALA A 131 -9.48 0.11 -16.52
CA ALA A 131 -8.36 0.79 -15.92
C ALA A 131 -8.30 2.23 -16.49
N ILE A 132 -8.57 3.22 -15.64
CA ILE A 132 -8.58 4.65 -15.99
C ILE A 132 -7.29 5.26 -15.45
N ASP A 133 -6.42 5.74 -16.33
CA ASP A 133 -5.16 6.36 -15.97
C ASP A 133 -5.34 7.87 -15.80
N LEU A 134 -5.10 8.34 -14.57
CA LEU A 134 -5.20 9.73 -14.18
C LEU A 134 -3.84 10.25 -13.72
N GLU A 135 -3.38 11.35 -14.31
CA GLU A 135 -2.25 12.10 -13.78
C GLU A 135 -2.70 12.92 -12.57
N ILE A 136 -2.10 12.64 -11.40
CA ILE A 136 -2.41 13.35 -10.16
C ILE A 136 -1.29 14.33 -9.84
N THR A 137 -1.65 15.61 -9.73
CA THR A 137 -0.73 16.69 -9.38
C THR A 137 -0.40 16.70 -7.88
N SER A 138 0.78 17.24 -7.53
CA SER A 138 1.33 17.22 -6.16
C SER A 138 0.47 17.89 -5.10
N ASN A 139 -0.47 18.76 -5.49
CA ASN A 139 -1.42 19.42 -4.59
C ASN A 139 -2.65 18.58 -4.25
N ARG A 140 -2.84 17.41 -4.89
CA ARG A 140 -3.97 16.48 -4.64
C ARG A 140 -3.53 15.08 -4.19
N PRO A 141 -2.67 14.94 -3.16
CA PRO A 141 -2.25 13.62 -2.67
C PRO A 141 -3.42 12.81 -2.09
N ASP A 142 -4.54 13.47 -1.74
CA ASP A 142 -5.79 12.83 -1.34
C ASP A 142 -6.38 11.93 -2.42
N CYS A 143 -6.08 12.18 -3.69
CA CYS A 143 -6.56 11.45 -4.87
C CYS A 143 -5.65 10.31 -5.33
N LEU A 144 -4.57 10.01 -4.62
CA LEU A 144 -3.71 8.85 -4.86
C LEU A 144 -4.31 7.53 -4.34
N SER A 145 -5.65 7.39 -4.42
CA SER A 145 -6.39 6.21 -3.97
C SER A 145 -7.80 6.15 -4.56
N HIS A 146 -8.40 4.96 -4.57
CA HIS A 146 -9.78 4.75 -5.03
C HIS A 146 -10.79 5.51 -4.17
N LEU A 147 -10.62 5.55 -2.85
CA LEU A 147 -11.47 6.35 -1.97
C LEU A 147 -11.29 7.85 -2.16
N GLY A 148 -10.07 8.30 -2.46
CA GLY A 148 -9.78 9.68 -2.83
C GLY A 148 -10.55 10.12 -4.06
N ILE A 149 -10.42 9.36 -5.14
CA ILE A 149 -11.17 9.60 -6.38
C ILE A 149 -12.67 9.44 -6.15
N ALA A 150 -13.13 8.45 -5.38
CA ALA A 150 -14.55 8.31 -5.06
C ALA A 150 -15.13 9.55 -4.40
N ARG A 151 -14.40 10.16 -3.45
CA ARG A 151 -14.80 11.42 -2.79
C ARG A 151 -14.90 12.56 -3.79
N GLU A 152 -13.93 12.68 -4.70
CA GLU A 152 -13.97 13.70 -5.75
C GLU A 152 -15.19 13.51 -6.66
N VAL A 153 -15.43 12.28 -7.11
CA VAL A 153 -16.60 11.94 -7.93
C VAL A 153 -17.90 12.24 -7.19
N GLY A 154 -17.98 11.92 -5.90
CA GLY A 154 -19.15 12.26 -5.10
C GLY A 154 -19.36 13.77 -4.98
N ALA A 155 -18.30 14.57 -4.87
CA ALA A 155 -18.40 16.03 -4.89
C ALA A 155 -18.87 16.55 -6.27
N LEU A 156 -18.29 16.05 -7.37
CA LEU A 156 -18.60 16.48 -8.75
C LEU A 156 -20.02 16.14 -9.20
N TYR A 157 -20.60 15.07 -8.66
CA TYR A 157 -21.92 14.57 -9.03
C TYR A 157 -22.97 14.68 -7.92
N GLY A 158 -22.62 15.25 -6.76
CA GLY A 158 -23.52 15.37 -5.61
C GLY A 158 -23.98 14.02 -5.04
N ARG A 159 -23.08 13.04 -4.97
CA ARG A 159 -23.39 11.66 -4.57
C ARG A 159 -22.83 11.31 -3.21
N PRO A 160 -23.56 10.51 -2.41
CA PRO A 160 -23.01 9.96 -1.18
C PRO A 160 -21.88 8.98 -1.49
N ILE A 161 -20.87 8.98 -0.63
CA ILE A 161 -19.78 7.98 -0.66
C ILE A 161 -20.10 6.89 0.36
N ARG A 162 -19.87 5.64 -0.02
CA ARG A 162 -19.85 4.50 0.90
C ARG A 162 -18.42 4.25 1.33
N LEU A 163 -18.13 4.37 2.62
CA LEU A 163 -16.82 4.01 3.17
C LEU A 163 -16.82 2.55 3.64
N PRO A 164 -15.70 1.81 3.48
CA PRO A 164 -15.58 0.47 4.00
C PRO A 164 -15.54 0.49 5.54
N GLU A 165 -16.29 -0.41 6.17
CA GLU A 165 -16.29 -0.56 7.62
C GLU A 165 -15.21 -1.56 8.05
N ALA A 166 -14.15 -1.07 8.68
CA ALA A 166 -13.05 -1.90 9.16
C ALA A 166 -13.28 -2.31 10.64
N ARG A 167 -14.07 -3.35 10.87
CA ARG A 167 -14.29 -3.93 12.21
C ARG A 167 -13.94 -5.43 12.24
N PRO A 168 -12.66 -5.79 12.06
CA PRO A 168 -12.26 -7.19 12.14
C PRO A 168 -12.41 -7.72 13.57
N PRO A 169 -12.77 -9.01 13.74
CA PRO A 169 -12.83 -9.65 15.05
C PRO A 169 -11.51 -9.48 15.82
N GLU A 170 -11.63 -9.21 17.12
CA GLU A 170 -10.49 -9.03 18.02
C GLU A 170 -10.27 -10.28 18.86
N GLY A 171 -8.99 -10.60 19.11
CA GLY A 171 -8.64 -11.64 20.07
C GLY A 171 -8.66 -11.11 21.50
N SER A 172 -8.65 -12.01 22.47
CA SER A 172 -8.66 -11.63 23.90
C SER A 172 -7.33 -11.09 24.42
N THR A 173 -6.23 -11.27 23.69
CA THR A 173 -4.90 -10.82 24.12
C THR A 173 -4.64 -9.38 23.68
N PRO A 174 -4.39 -8.45 24.61
CA PRO A 174 -3.94 -7.10 24.29
C PRO A 174 -2.64 -7.10 23.49
N VAL A 175 -2.49 -6.16 22.55
CA VAL A 175 -1.31 -6.11 21.66
C VAL A 175 -0.04 -5.64 22.39
N ASP A 176 -0.19 -4.80 23.40
CA ASP A 176 0.89 -4.30 24.27
C ASP A 176 1.55 -5.41 25.11
N ALA A 177 0.80 -6.46 25.45
CA ALA A 177 1.32 -7.68 26.05
C ALA A 177 2.15 -8.54 25.07
N LEU A 178 2.01 -8.30 23.76
CA LEU A 178 2.72 -9.04 22.71
C LEU A 178 3.93 -8.28 22.18
N VAL A 179 3.81 -6.96 21.99
CA VAL A 179 4.83 -6.12 21.35
C VAL A 179 4.84 -4.72 21.93
N GLN A 180 6.03 -4.21 22.22
CA GLN A 180 6.20 -2.82 22.61
C GLN A 180 6.53 -1.97 21.39
N VAL A 181 5.90 -0.81 21.26
CA VAL A 181 6.20 0.18 20.21
C VAL A 181 6.69 1.45 20.89
N ARG A 182 7.84 1.96 20.45
CA ARG A 182 8.38 3.25 20.91
C ARG A 182 8.73 4.12 19.71
N ILE A 183 8.51 5.41 19.86
CA ILE A 183 8.90 6.44 18.90
C ILE A 183 9.92 7.35 19.60
N GLU A 184 11.15 7.34 19.12
CA GLU A 184 12.28 8.14 19.63
C GLU A 184 12.57 9.35 18.72
N CYS A 185 12.00 9.40 17.53
CA CYS A 185 12.07 10.52 16.60
C CYS A 185 10.68 11.06 16.20
N PRO A 186 9.91 11.64 17.15
CA PRO A 186 8.53 12.07 16.91
C PRO A 186 8.38 13.15 15.84
N ASP A 187 9.46 13.86 15.53
CA ASP A 187 9.51 14.86 14.48
C ASP A 187 9.57 14.26 13.06
N LEU A 188 10.08 13.03 12.93
CA LEU A 188 10.08 12.26 11.67
C LEU A 188 8.92 11.27 11.57
N CYS A 189 8.45 10.77 12.72
CA CYS A 189 7.33 9.83 12.81
C CYS A 189 6.45 10.24 13.99
N PHE A 190 5.39 10.99 13.71
CA PHE A 190 4.47 11.46 14.73
C PHE A 190 3.63 10.33 15.33
N ARG A 191 3.26 9.33 14.52
CA ARG A 191 2.44 8.20 14.96
C ARG A 191 2.91 6.90 14.30
N TYR A 192 2.88 5.83 15.08
CA TYR A 192 3.10 4.46 14.62
C TYR A 192 2.04 3.52 15.22
N ILE A 193 1.25 2.88 14.37
CA ILE A 193 0.21 1.92 14.80
C ILE A 193 0.70 0.52 14.48
N ALA A 194 0.56 -0.38 15.45
CA ALA A 194 0.90 -1.79 15.33
C ALA A 194 -0.31 -2.68 15.58
N ARG A 195 -0.50 -3.71 14.74
CA ARG A 195 -1.46 -4.79 15.01
C ARG A 195 -0.80 -6.14 14.81
N VAL A 196 -1.04 -7.08 15.72
CA VAL A 196 -0.59 -8.47 15.61
C VAL A 196 -1.73 -9.37 15.13
N ILE A 197 -1.59 -9.97 13.95
CA ILE A 197 -2.55 -10.95 13.41
C ILE A 197 -1.95 -12.34 13.54
N ARG A 198 -2.63 -13.30 14.17
CA ARG A 198 -2.17 -14.68 14.37
C ARG A 198 -2.87 -15.64 13.40
N GLY A 199 -2.20 -16.75 13.06
CA GLY A 199 -2.82 -17.83 12.28
C GLY A 199 -2.90 -17.54 10.79
N VAL A 200 -2.13 -16.57 10.29
CA VAL A 200 -2.10 -16.27 8.85
C VAL A 200 -1.39 -17.41 8.11
N ARG A 201 -2.04 -17.93 7.06
CA ARG A 201 -1.45 -18.87 6.11
C ARG A 201 -1.10 -18.10 4.84
N ILE A 202 0.17 -18.16 4.44
CA ILE A 202 0.63 -17.50 3.21
C ILE A 202 0.27 -18.39 2.02
N GLY A 203 -0.34 -17.78 1.01
CA GLY A 203 -0.81 -18.49 -0.18
C GLY A 203 -1.13 -17.51 -1.31
N PRO A 204 -1.62 -18.02 -2.46
CA PRO A 204 -2.09 -17.17 -3.53
C PRO A 204 -3.25 -16.29 -3.06
N SER A 205 -3.31 -15.08 -3.62
CA SER A 205 -4.42 -14.16 -3.35
C SER A 205 -5.73 -14.66 -3.95
N PRO A 206 -6.89 -14.40 -3.30
CA PRO A 206 -8.19 -14.64 -3.91
C PRO A 206 -8.32 -13.95 -5.27
N ALA A 207 -9.04 -14.59 -6.20
CA ALA A 207 -9.14 -14.12 -7.59
C ALA A 207 -9.64 -12.66 -7.72
N TRP A 208 -10.54 -12.22 -6.84
CA TRP A 208 -11.04 -10.85 -6.85
C TRP A 208 -9.94 -9.83 -6.51
N LEU A 209 -9.08 -10.15 -5.54
CA LEU A 209 -7.98 -9.29 -5.10
C LEU A 209 -6.90 -9.23 -6.19
N ALA A 210 -6.53 -10.40 -6.71
CA ALA A 210 -5.56 -10.50 -7.79
C ALA A 210 -6.00 -9.75 -9.06
N ARG A 211 -7.29 -9.80 -9.43
CA ARG A 211 -7.82 -9.01 -10.55
C ARG A 211 -7.70 -7.52 -10.32
N ARG A 212 -8.14 -7.00 -9.16
CA ARG A 212 -8.04 -5.57 -8.85
C ARG A 212 -6.62 -5.03 -8.94
N LEU A 213 -5.67 -5.76 -8.36
CA LEU A 213 -4.27 -5.38 -8.42
C LEU A 213 -3.76 -5.36 -9.86
N ARG A 214 -4.09 -6.37 -10.67
CA ARG A 214 -3.72 -6.39 -12.10
C ARG A 214 -4.35 -5.24 -12.88
N THR A 215 -5.62 -4.91 -12.65
CA THR A 215 -6.30 -3.77 -13.28
C THR A 215 -5.56 -2.45 -13.03
N VAL A 216 -4.96 -2.28 -11.84
CA VAL A 216 -4.20 -1.07 -11.50
C VAL A 216 -2.68 -1.22 -11.74
N GLY A 217 -2.27 -2.22 -12.53
CA GLY A 217 -0.88 -2.41 -12.95
C GLY A 217 0.03 -3.09 -11.92
N ILE A 218 -0.50 -3.63 -10.82
CA ILE A 218 0.27 -4.31 -9.78
C ILE A 218 0.24 -5.82 -10.00
N THR A 219 1.41 -6.44 -10.08
CA THR A 219 1.53 -7.91 -10.17
C THR A 219 1.27 -8.56 -8.80
N PRO A 220 0.26 -9.43 -8.66
CA PRO A 220 0.01 -10.17 -7.42
C PRO A 220 1.17 -11.09 -7.04
N ILE A 221 1.46 -11.20 -5.74
CA ILE A 221 2.57 -11.99 -5.19
C ILE A 221 2.05 -13.06 -4.24
N ASN A 222 1.40 -12.65 -3.16
CA ASN A 222 0.75 -13.53 -2.18
C ASN A 222 -0.28 -12.75 -1.38
N ASN A 223 -1.19 -13.45 -0.72
CA ASN A 223 -2.31 -12.88 0.03
C ASN A 223 -1.91 -11.82 1.07
N VAL A 224 -0.70 -11.85 1.62
CA VAL A 224 -0.28 -10.87 2.63
C VAL A 224 0.26 -9.60 1.99
N VAL A 225 1.16 -9.72 1.02
CA VAL A 225 1.73 -8.56 0.29
C VAL A 225 0.64 -7.87 -0.56
N ASP A 226 -0.24 -8.66 -1.14
CA ASP A 226 -1.31 -8.15 -1.99
C ASP A 226 -2.36 -7.39 -1.20
N VAL A 227 -2.64 -7.78 0.06
CA VAL A 227 -3.53 -7.00 0.93
C VAL A 227 -2.91 -5.66 1.31
N SER A 228 -1.59 -5.58 1.56
CA SER A 228 -0.94 -4.27 1.79
C SER A 228 -1.02 -3.37 0.56
N ASN A 229 -0.83 -3.93 -0.64
CA ASN A 229 -0.99 -3.19 -1.90
C ASN A 229 -2.42 -2.76 -2.13
N TYR A 230 -3.37 -3.63 -1.82
CA TYR A 230 -4.78 -3.34 -1.93
C TYR A 230 -5.17 -2.17 -1.04
N VAL A 231 -4.77 -2.16 0.23
CA VAL A 231 -5.07 -1.05 1.15
C VAL A 231 -4.40 0.25 0.70
N LEU A 232 -3.16 0.18 0.20
CA LEU A 232 -2.49 1.34 -0.42
C LEU A 232 -3.34 1.93 -1.54
N MET A 233 -3.80 1.10 -2.48
CA MET A 233 -4.60 1.56 -3.61
C MET A 233 -6.04 1.93 -3.20
N GLU A 234 -6.60 1.30 -2.16
CA GLU A 234 -7.95 1.56 -1.66
C GLU A 234 -8.07 2.93 -1.00
N CYS A 235 -7.19 3.22 -0.04
CA CYS A 235 -7.30 4.39 0.83
C CYS A 235 -6.04 5.26 0.93
N GLY A 236 -5.04 5.01 0.08
CA GLY A 236 -3.83 5.84 -0.01
C GLY A 236 -2.88 5.62 1.15
N GLN A 237 -3.01 4.48 1.84
CA GLN A 237 -2.35 4.22 3.11
C GLN A 237 -1.28 3.13 2.93
N PRO A 238 0.02 3.48 2.90
CA PRO A 238 1.07 2.48 2.87
C PRO A 238 1.02 1.62 4.11
N LEU A 239 1.08 0.31 3.93
CA LEU A 239 1.20 -0.64 5.03
C LEU A 239 2.47 -1.45 4.83
N HIS A 240 3.20 -1.67 5.91
CA HIS A 240 4.31 -2.62 5.91
C HIS A 240 4.02 -3.77 6.86
N THR A 241 4.39 -4.97 6.43
CA THR A 241 4.11 -6.21 7.14
C THR A 241 5.41 -6.91 7.53
N PHE A 242 5.61 -7.13 8.83
CA PHE A 242 6.75 -7.89 9.33
C PHE A 242 6.36 -9.31 9.76
N ASP A 243 7.27 -10.27 9.53
CA ASP A 243 7.24 -11.55 10.23
C ASP A 243 7.58 -11.32 11.71
N PHE A 244 6.56 -11.36 12.56
CA PHE A 244 6.69 -11.13 13.98
C PHE A 244 7.61 -12.15 14.68
N ALA A 245 7.72 -13.38 14.18
CA ALA A 245 8.65 -14.37 14.75
C ALA A 245 10.12 -13.93 14.55
N LYS A 246 10.36 -13.09 13.54
CA LYS A 246 11.69 -12.53 13.28
C LYS A 246 11.94 -11.26 14.08
N ILE A 247 10.95 -10.56 14.64
CA ILE A 247 11.16 -9.32 15.42
C ILE A 247 11.85 -9.65 16.76
N ARG A 248 13.07 -9.14 16.94
CA ARG A 248 13.88 -9.38 18.15
C ARG A 248 13.42 -8.51 19.31
N GLY A 249 13.47 -9.08 20.52
CA GLY A 249 13.01 -8.43 21.75
C GLY A 249 11.52 -8.10 21.81
N ARG A 250 10.70 -8.52 20.83
CA ARG A 250 9.28 -8.15 20.70
C ARG A 250 9.06 -6.65 20.86
N ALA A 251 9.96 -5.86 20.26
CA ALA A 251 9.89 -4.42 20.30
C ALA A 251 10.01 -3.85 18.89
N ILE A 252 9.36 -2.72 18.67
CA ILE A 252 9.55 -1.85 17.53
C ILE A 252 9.99 -0.50 18.05
N VAL A 253 11.11 -0.04 17.53
CA VAL A 253 11.72 1.23 17.91
C VAL A 253 11.85 2.07 16.66
N VAL A 254 11.05 3.13 16.57
CA VAL A 254 11.16 4.12 15.50
C VAL A 254 12.18 5.16 15.92
N ARG A 255 13.35 5.16 15.29
CA ARG A 255 14.48 6.02 15.69
C ARG A 255 15.30 6.46 14.49
N ARG A 256 16.21 7.40 14.72
CA ARG A 256 17.26 7.76 13.75
C ARG A 256 18.35 6.69 13.68
N PRO A 257 19.13 6.65 12.58
CA PRO A 257 20.31 5.81 12.50
C PRO A 257 21.38 6.18 13.51
N LYS A 258 22.16 5.19 13.92
CA LYS A 258 23.41 5.39 14.64
C LYS A 258 24.54 5.72 13.65
N PRO A 259 25.61 6.43 14.06
CA PRO A 259 26.75 6.69 13.19
C PRO A 259 27.32 5.40 12.59
N GLY A 260 27.49 5.37 11.27
CA GLY A 260 28.02 4.21 10.54
C GLY A 260 27.06 3.02 10.41
N GLU A 261 25.79 3.17 10.81
CA GLU A 261 24.79 2.10 10.68
C GLU A 261 24.41 1.85 9.22
N THR A 262 24.22 0.58 8.86
CA THR A 262 23.82 0.16 7.51
C THR A 262 22.62 -0.78 7.58
N ILE A 263 21.93 -0.93 6.45
CA ILE A 263 20.86 -1.91 6.29
C ILE A 263 20.94 -2.58 4.93
N GLU A 264 20.79 -3.90 4.89
CA GLU A 264 20.50 -4.63 3.66
C GLU A 264 18.98 -4.61 3.40
N ALA A 265 18.58 -3.99 2.29
CA ALA A 265 17.19 -3.89 1.88
C ALA A 265 16.73 -5.12 1.09
N ILE A 266 15.42 -5.24 0.88
CA ILE A 266 14.78 -6.34 0.15
C ILE A 266 15.27 -6.53 -1.30
N ASN A 267 15.90 -5.51 -1.88
CA ASN A 267 16.53 -5.58 -3.21
C ASN A 267 17.99 -6.08 -3.17
N HIS A 268 18.44 -6.58 -2.01
CA HIS A 268 19.81 -7.04 -1.75
C HIS A 268 20.88 -5.96 -1.92
N GLN A 269 20.48 -4.69 -1.85
CA GLN A 269 21.41 -3.57 -1.78
C GLN A 269 21.65 -3.18 -0.31
N VAL A 270 22.90 -2.83 -0.01
CA VAL A 270 23.29 -2.31 1.29
C VAL A 270 23.29 -0.79 1.23
N TYR A 271 22.52 -0.16 2.12
CA TYR A 271 22.44 1.29 2.22
C TYR A 271 23.16 1.79 3.46
N SER A 272 24.01 2.80 3.28
CA SER A 272 24.56 3.61 4.37
C SER A 272 23.52 4.60 4.86
N LEU A 273 23.22 4.57 6.16
CA LEU A 273 22.10 5.31 6.72
C LEU A 273 22.53 6.72 7.14
N GLN A 274 21.78 7.72 6.66
CA GLN A 274 22.07 9.13 6.95
C GLN A 274 21.32 9.60 8.21
N PRO A 275 21.89 10.52 9.01
CA PRO A 275 21.33 10.90 10.33
C PRO A 275 19.90 11.48 10.30
N ASP A 276 19.46 12.00 9.16
CA ASP A 276 18.13 12.58 8.92
C ASP A 276 17.07 11.54 8.50
N MET A 277 17.47 10.28 8.30
CA MET A 277 16.56 9.20 7.98
C MET A 277 15.75 8.74 9.21
N CYS A 278 14.57 8.19 8.94
CA CYS A 278 13.74 7.50 9.93
C CYS A 278 13.89 5.99 9.73
N LEU A 279 14.20 5.24 10.78
CA LEU A 279 14.30 3.79 10.74
C LEU A 279 13.18 3.14 11.56
N ILE A 280 12.72 2.00 11.08
CA ILE A 280 11.99 1.04 11.90
C ILE A 280 13.00 -0.01 12.34
N CYS A 281 13.19 -0.16 13.65
CA CYS A 281 14.11 -1.12 14.24
C CYS A 281 13.35 -2.12 15.10
N ASP A 282 13.90 -3.32 15.25
CA ASP A 282 13.58 -4.16 16.40
C ASP A 282 14.47 -3.79 17.60
N ALA A 283 14.47 -4.58 18.67
CA ALA A 283 15.28 -4.27 19.86
C ALA A 283 16.80 -4.21 19.58
N GLU A 284 17.28 -4.85 18.51
CA GLU A 284 18.70 -5.03 18.25
C GLU A 284 19.18 -4.25 17.03
N ARG A 285 18.37 -4.17 15.96
CA ARG A 285 18.83 -3.72 14.65
C ARG A 285 17.75 -3.06 13.79
N PRO A 286 18.13 -2.31 12.73
CA PRO A 286 17.20 -1.84 11.71
C PRO A 286 16.50 -3.00 11.00
N VAL A 287 15.21 -2.83 10.75
CA VAL A 287 14.38 -3.79 10.02
C VAL A 287 13.73 -3.21 8.77
N ALA A 288 13.65 -1.88 8.68
CA ALA A 288 13.25 -1.15 7.48
C ALA A 288 13.73 0.30 7.54
N ILE A 289 13.88 0.92 6.37
CA ILE A 289 13.94 2.38 6.25
C ILE A 289 12.49 2.87 6.26
N GLY A 290 12.16 3.72 7.23
CA GLY A 290 10.81 4.15 7.56
C GLY A 290 10.09 4.76 6.36
N GLY A 291 9.03 4.09 5.93
CA GLY A 291 8.26 4.49 4.76
C GLY A 291 8.96 4.22 3.44
N VAL A 292 10.24 3.83 3.33
CA VAL A 292 10.93 3.77 2.03
C VAL A 292 11.17 2.35 1.53
N VAL A 293 11.73 1.46 2.36
CA VAL A 293 12.05 0.10 1.93
C VAL A 293 12.19 -0.84 3.12
N GLY A 294 11.71 -2.07 2.98
CA GLY A 294 11.88 -3.13 3.98
C GLY A 294 13.27 -3.76 3.95
N GLY A 295 13.74 -4.26 5.09
CA GLY A 295 14.99 -5.02 5.19
C GLY A 295 14.87 -6.46 4.71
N ALA A 296 15.92 -7.00 4.07
CA ALA A 296 15.93 -8.33 3.46
C ALA A 296 15.56 -9.46 4.45
N GLY A 297 16.09 -9.39 5.67
CA GLY A 297 15.94 -10.46 6.66
C GLY A 297 14.55 -10.59 7.30
N LYS A 298 13.61 -9.69 7.02
CA LYS A 298 12.25 -9.69 7.63
C LYS A 298 11.12 -9.88 6.63
N GLN A 299 11.47 -10.17 5.38
CA GLN A 299 10.51 -10.42 4.32
C GLN A 299 9.60 -11.61 4.63
N ILE A 300 8.35 -11.49 4.18
CA ILE A 300 7.37 -12.57 4.13
C ILE A 300 7.80 -13.57 3.04
N PRO A 301 7.96 -14.86 3.38
CA PRO A 301 8.39 -15.85 2.39
C PRO A 301 7.39 -15.95 1.23
N ALA A 302 7.88 -16.36 0.07
CA ALA A 302 7.01 -16.68 -1.07
C ALA A 302 6.05 -17.81 -0.70
N ALA A 303 4.85 -17.81 -1.28
CA ALA A 303 3.93 -18.92 -1.13
C ALA A 303 4.57 -20.21 -1.65
N ALA A 304 4.44 -21.31 -0.92
CA ALA A 304 4.86 -22.62 -1.41
C ALA A 304 3.97 -22.98 -2.61
N SER A 305 4.57 -23.25 -3.77
CA SER A 305 3.84 -23.85 -4.89
C SER A 305 3.43 -25.25 -4.47
N THR A 306 2.13 -25.53 -4.41
CA THR A 306 1.64 -26.90 -4.28
C THR A 306 2.22 -27.70 -5.45
N PRO A 307 2.96 -28.81 -5.19
CA PRO A 307 3.38 -29.69 -6.27
C PRO A 307 2.11 -30.14 -6.99
N GLY A 308 2.05 -29.92 -8.31
CA GLY A 308 0.95 -30.42 -9.13
C GLY A 308 0.79 -31.91 -8.85
N GLY A 309 -0.42 -32.29 -8.43
CA GLY A 309 -0.76 -33.70 -8.25
C GLY A 309 -0.53 -34.41 -9.57
N GLY A 310 0.53 -35.22 -9.62
CA GLY A 310 0.72 -36.19 -10.69
C GLY A 310 -0.50 -37.10 -10.68
N ALA A 311 -1.24 -37.10 -11.78
CA ALA A 311 -2.21 -38.13 -12.05
C ALA A 311 -1.47 -39.48 -12.10
N GLY A 312 -1.70 -40.31 -11.10
CA GLY A 312 -1.34 -41.71 -11.07
C GLY A 312 -2.59 -42.49 -10.68
N GLY A 313 -3.06 -43.34 -11.60
CA GLY A 313 -4.28 -44.14 -11.51
C GLY A 313 -4.91 -44.33 -12.87
#